data_AF-A0A7S1YI08-F1
#
_entry.id   AF-A0A7S1YI08-F1
#
_cell.length_a   1.000
_cell.length_b   1.000
_cell.length_c   1.000
_cell.angle_alpha   90.00
_cell.angle_beta   90.00
_cell.angle_gamma   90.00
#
_symmetry.space_group_name_H-M   'P 1'
#
loop_
_entity.id
_entity.type
_entity.pdbx_description
1 polymer ?
#
loop_
_entity_poly.entity_id
_entity_poly.type
_entity_poly.pdbx_seq_one_letter_code
_entity_poly.pdbx_strand_id
1 'polypeptide(L)'
;GAPVSPPTLGVHVEPVPEDEAAPLRSWASSLVEDCHNDGFPGPLPVPFSRRYMSTVQQASYLVSEKTDGLRFLLLVNSRGTYLVNRDYSFSFVPSDHFPTLFAARGSTLLDGELVRNQTTRLVQFMVFDALQVNGAPVSNLPLVQRLEAVRDGIVKPYREARDAGHFDEAREPFVVINKNFFRVNDLPDKVRAHITRVDKSRHWIWRDDKRHHRTDGLIFTPVDEPYKLRPELPLLKWKYPELLSVDAALRYHRSRRCWMFAVAADGANAEVHVIDVKLQDSDTTLMEDEMKLHPRGGEGMIVELSFEAWSGTWRFLGRRHDKDRPNHVRTFASTLEAAAECVSLEELVYRLPIRPESDHFRELYEGAGKQAVRTAIDARNKAKRAKRPRE
;
A
#
# COMPACT_ATOMS: atom_id res chain seq x y z
N GLY A 1 -4.40 -13.55 -10.46
CA GLY A 1 -4.40 -14.30 -9.19
C GLY A 1 -5.77 -14.20 -8.56
N ALA A 2 -6.21 -15.19 -7.81
CA ALA A 2 -7.46 -15.10 -7.04
C ALA A 2 -7.42 -13.87 -6.09
N PRO A 3 -8.56 -13.21 -5.81
CA PRO A 3 -8.59 -12.12 -4.86
C PRO A 3 -8.07 -12.60 -3.50
N VAL A 4 -7.12 -11.85 -2.93
CA VAL A 4 -6.55 -12.17 -1.62
C VAL A 4 -7.62 -11.86 -0.57
N SER A 5 -7.97 -12.83 0.27
CA SER A 5 -8.98 -12.72 1.33
C SER A 5 -8.43 -13.40 2.61
N PRO A 6 -9.04 -13.19 3.80
CA PRO A 6 -8.58 -13.87 5.01
C PRO A 6 -8.46 -15.39 4.84
N PRO A 7 -9.41 -16.09 4.18
CA PRO A 7 -9.27 -17.52 3.87
C PRO A 7 -8.05 -17.86 3.01
N THR A 8 -7.66 -17.03 2.03
CA THR A 8 -6.44 -17.30 1.24
C THR A 8 -5.17 -17.09 2.04
N LEU A 9 -5.24 -16.32 3.13
CA LEU A 9 -4.20 -16.25 4.15
C LEU A 9 -4.33 -17.34 5.22
N GLY A 10 -5.31 -18.25 5.14
CA GLY A 10 -5.51 -19.34 6.09
C GLY A 10 -6.25 -18.94 7.36
N VAL A 11 -6.93 -17.79 7.37
CA VAL A 11 -7.76 -17.32 8.48
C VAL A 11 -9.21 -17.67 8.21
N HIS A 12 -9.80 -18.51 9.07
CA HIS A 12 -11.21 -18.85 9.02
C HIS A 12 -12.04 -17.68 9.54
N VAL A 13 -13.06 -17.28 8.77
CA VAL A 13 -13.97 -16.20 9.14
C VAL A 13 -15.40 -16.53 8.70
N GLU A 14 -16.37 -16.00 9.43
CA GLU A 14 -17.80 -16.16 9.15
C GLU A 14 -18.43 -14.79 8.86
N PRO A 15 -19.32 -14.68 7.85
CA PRO A 15 -20.00 -13.41 7.58
C PRO A 15 -20.91 -13.03 8.74
N VAL A 16 -20.89 -11.76 9.13
CA VAL A 16 -21.77 -11.24 10.19
C VAL A 16 -23.06 -10.72 9.56
N PRO A 17 -24.25 -11.13 10.04
CA PRO A 17 -25.53 -10.60 9.60
C PRO A 17 -25.64 -9.08 9.73
N GLU A 18 -26.40 -8.46 8.83
CA GLU A 18 -26.47 -7.00 8.72
C GLU A 18 -27.07 -6.34 9.97
N ASP A 19 -28.04 -6.99 10.61
CA ASP A 19 -28.66 -6.56 11.87
C ASP A 19 -27.69 -6.58 13.07
N GLU A 20 -26.70 -7.48 13.04
CA GLU A 20 -25.62 -7.50 14.02
C GLU A 20 -24.50 -6.51 13.68
N ALA A 21 -24.18 -6.34 12.41
CA ALA A 21 -23.11 -5.46 11.93
C ALA A 21 -23.48 -3.97 12.04
N ALA A 22 -24.74 -3.60 11.82
CA ALA A 22 -25.21 -2.21 11.83
C ALA A 22 -24.85 -1.44 13.12
N PRO A 23 -25.19 -1.92 14.34
CA PRO A 23 -24.81 -1.21 15.56
C PRO A 23 -23.29 -1.13 15.77
N LEU A 24 -22.53 -2.13 15.32
CA LEU A 24 -21.07 -2.11 15.38
C LEU A 24 -20.48 -1.06 14.43
N ARG A 25 -21.07 -0.89 13.25
CA ARG A 25 -20.69 0.17 12.29
C ARG A 25 -20.95 1.56 12.86
N SER A 26 -22.15 1.82 13.37
CA SER A 26 -22.46 3.14 13.91
C SER A 26 -21.56 3.49 15.10
N TRP A 27 -21.27 2.52 15.97
CA TRP A 27 -20.30 2.71 17.06
C TRP A 27 -18.89 2.99 16.53
N ALA A 28 -18.37 2.17 15.62
CA ALA A 28 -17.01 2.34 15.09
C ALA A 28 -16.84 3.67 14.34
N SER A 29 -17.86 4.09 13.59
CA SER A 29 -17.88 5.39 12.90
C SER A 29 -17.88 6.56 13.89
N SER A 30 -18.60 6.44 15.00
CA SER A 30 -18.68 7.49 16.03
C SER A 30 -17.35 7.80 16.73
N LEU A 31 -16.35 6.91 16.62
CA LEU A 31 -15.01 7.11 17.19
C LEU A 31 -14.16 8.11 16.39
N VAL A 32 -14.59 8.51 15.19
CA VAL A 32 -13.85 9.43 14.31
C VAL A 32 -14.70 10.66 14.03
N GLU A 33 -14.22 11.83 14.45
CA GLU A 33 -14.98 13.09 14.43
C GLU A 33 -15.55 13.44 13.04
N ASP A 34 -14.75 13.25 11.98
CA ASP A 34 -15.12 13.61 10.61
C ASP A 34 -15.70 12.44 9.80
N CYS A 35 -16.06 11.35 10.49
CA CYS A 35 -16.78 10.22 9.93
C CYS A 35 -18.29 10.41 10.11
N HIS A 36 -19.04 10.38 9.01
CA HIS A 36 -20.49 10.60 8.99
C HIS A 36 -21.18 9.48 8.21
N ASN A 37 -22.49 9.30 8.47
CA ASN A 37 -23.35 8.35 7.76
C ASN A 37 -22.86 6.89 7.80
N ASP A 38 -22.32 6.45 8.94
CA ASP A 38 -21.79 5.09 9.12
C ASP A 38 -20.78 4.71 8.02
N GLY A 39 -19.92 5.65 7.63
CA GLY A 39 -18.85 5.42 6.66
C GLY A 39 -17.67 4.67 7.26
N PHE A 40 -16.89 3.96 6.43
CA PHE A 40 -15.70 3.26 6.91
C PHE A 40 -14.72 4.25 7.59
N PRO A 41 -14.37 4.06 8.88
CA PRO A 41 -13.63 5.06 9.65
C PRO A 41 -12.12 5.02 9.41
N GLY A 42 -11.60 4.19 8.49
CA GLY A 42 -10.18 4.10 8.19
C GLY A 42 -9.70 5.14 7.17
N PRO A 43 -8.72 6.01 7.49
CA PRO A 43 -8.22 7.01 6.55
C PRO A 43 -7.52 6.34 5.36
N LEU A 44 -7.69 6.89 4.17
CA LEU A 44 -7.06 6.37 2.95
C LEU A 44 -5.76 7.15 2.64
N PRO A 45 -4.62 6.47 2.43
CA PRO A 45 -3.39 7.15 2.08
C PRO A 45 -3.43 7.74 0.66
N VAL A 46 -2.91 8.96 0.52
CA VAL A 46 -2.71 9.63 -0.78
C VAL A 46 -1.31 9.36 -1.32
N PRO A 47 -1.11 9.32 -2.66
CA PRO A 47 0.22 9.16 -3.22
C PRO A 47 1.20 10.24 -2.75
N PHE A 48 2.39 9.82 -2.34
CA PHE A 48 3.52 10.70 -2.09
C PHE A 48 3.89 11.39 -3.41
N SER A 49 4.14 12.69 -3.32
CA SER A 49 4.57 13.53 -4.44
C SER A 49 5.66 14.50 -3.98
N ARG A 50 6.47 15.01 -4.90
CA ARG A 50 7.58 15.93 -4.61
C ARG A 50 7.14 17.17 -3.86
N ARG A 51 5.88 17.61 -4.02
CA ARG A 51 5.31 18.74 -3.24
C ARG A 51 5.29 18.51 -1.73
N TYR A 52 5.27 17.26 -1.26
CA TYR A 52 5.31 16.93 0.16
C TYR A 52 6.74 16.76 0.70
N MET A 53 7.77 16.84 -0.15
CA MET A 53 9.15 16.56 0.25
C MET A 53 9.60 17.45 1.42
N SER A 54 9.38 18.76 1.31
CA SER A 54 9.76 19.74 2.35
C SER A 54 8.98 19.52 3.65
N THR A 55 7.68 19.21 3.55
CA THR A 55 6.84 18.90 4.71
C THR A 55 7.34 17.66 5.45
N VAL A 56 7.74 16.61 4.73
CA VAL A 56 8.29 15.40 5.37
C VAL A 56 9.70 15.64 5.94
N GLN A 57 10.55 16.42 5.26
CA GLN A 57 11.87 16.83 5.76
C GLN A 57 11.80 17.62 7.07
N GLN A 58 10.74 18.40 7.28
CA GLN A 58 10.49 19.15 8.51
C GLN A 58 9.98 18.28 9.68
N ALA A 59 9.98 16.95 9.49
CA ALA A 59 9.88 15.92 10.53
C ALA A 59 8.53 15.78 11.26
N SER A 60 7.42 16.22 10.66
CA SER A 60 6.06 15.95 11.18
C SER A 60 5.54 14.53 10.91
N TYR A 61 6.41 13.59 10.54
CA TYR A 61 6.04 12.24 10.07
C TYR A 61 6.88 11.12 10.71
N LEU A 62 6.22 10.01 11.01
CA LEU A 62 6.86 8.71 11.20
C LEU A 62 6.74 7.86 9.93
N VAL A 63 7.75 7.02 9.70
CA VAL A 63 7.83 6.17 8.51
C VAL A 63 7.68 4.70 8.92
N SER A 64 6.97 3.93 8.09
CA SER A 64 6.96 2.47 8.14
C SER A 64 6.99 1.90 6.72
N GLU A 65 7.33 0.63 6.59
CA GLU A 65 7.22 -0.07 5.32
C GLU A 65 5.77 -0.15 4.87
N LYS A 66 5.51 0.02 3.57
CA LYS A 66 4.19 -0.27 3.02
C LYS A 66 4.09 -1.77 2.82
N THR A 67 3.32 -2.43 3.67
CA THR A 67 3.16 -3.86 3.59
C THR A 67 2.28 -4.23 2.40
N ASP A 68 2.53 -5.39 1.82
CA ASP A 68 1.70 -6.00 0.78
C ASP A 68 0.81 -7.07 1.43
N GLY A 69 -0.23 -6.62 2.14
CA GLY A 69 -1.20 -7.47 2.84
C GLY A 69 -2.64 -6.96 2.72
N LEU A 70 -3.50 -7.48 3.59
CA LEU A 70 -4.91 -7.11 3.62
C LEU A 70 -5.19 -6.17 4.79
N ARG A 71 -5.58 -4.93 4.52
CA ARG A 71 -5.96 -3.98 5.57
C ARG A 71 -7.32 -4.37 6.17
N PHE A 72 -7.37 -4.45 7.49
CA PHE A 72 -8.60 -4.63 8.25
C PHE A 72 -8.57 -3.73 9.49
N LEU A 73 -9.74 -3.26 9.91
CA LEU A 73 -9.92 -2.91 11.31
C LEU A 73 -10.15 -4.21 12.09
N LEU A 74 -9.54 -4.32 13.27
CA LEU A 74 -9.75 -5.44 14.20
C LEU A 74 -10.57 -4.94 15.39
N LEU A 75 -11.80 -5.41 15.50
CA LEU A 75 -12.68 -5.18 16.63
C LEU A 75 -12.62 -6.37 17.58
N VAL A 76 -12.37 -6.09 18.85
CA VAL A 76 -12.49 -7.07 19.94
C VAL A 76 -13.42 -6.50 21.01
N ASN A 77 -14.48 -7.23 21.36
CA ASN A 77 -15.41 -6.86 22.42
C ASN A 77 -15.95 -8.12 23.13
N SER A 78 -16.90 -7.94 24.05
CA SER A 78 -17.46 -9.06 24.83
C SER A 78 -18.28 -10.04 24.00
N ARG A 79 -18.66 -9.70 22.77
CA ARG A 79 -19.38 -10.58 21.83
C ARG A 79 -18.43 -11.37 20.95
N GLY A 80 -17.20 -10.92 20.76
CA GLY A 80 -16.21 -11.64 19.98
C GLY A 80 -15.16 -10.78 19.29
N THR A 81 -14.53 -11.40 18.29
CA THR A 81 -13.51 -10.80 17.43
C THR A 81 -14.02 -10.65 16.02
N TYR A 82 -13.79 -9.49 15.41
CA TYR A 82 -14.26 -9.19 14.07
C TYR A 82 -13.16 -8.53 13.24
N LEU A 83 -13.00 -8.98 11.99
CA LEU A 83 -12.24 -8.30 10.96
C LEU A 83 -13.19 -7.47 10.10
N VAL A 84 -12.85 -6.19 9.91
CA VAL A 84 -13.65 -5.24 9.15
C VAL A 84 -12.86 -4.74 7.96
N ASN A 85 -13.29 -5.06 6.75
CA ASN A 85 -12.56 -4.66 5.53
C ASN A 85 -12.94 -3.24 5.09
N ARG A 86 -12.42 -2.82 3.93
CA ARG A 86 -12.65 -1.48 3.36
C ARG A 86 -14.05 -1.26 2.79
N ASP A 87 -14.80 -2.32 2.47
CA ASP A 87 -16.21 -2.22 2.07
C ASP A 87 -17.16 -2.12 3.27
N TYR A 88 -16.59 -2.07 4.48
CA TYR A 88 -17.26 -1.98 5.76
C TYR A 88 -18.11 -3.23 6.12
N SER A 89 -17.78 -4.39 5.53
CA SER A 89 -18.32 -5.67 5.96
C SER A 89 -17.55 -6.24 7.14
N PHE A 90 -18.30 -6.90 8.02
CA PHE A 90 -17.80 -7.52 9.24
C PHE A 90 -17.70 -9.02 9.02
N SER A 91 -16.57 -9.59 9.41
CA SER A 91 -16.37 -11.03 9.44
C SER A 91 -15.97 -11.45 10.84
N PHE A 92 -16.75 -12.35 11.44
CA PHE A 92 -16.48 -12.93 12.74
C PHE A 92 -15.27 -13.87 12.65
N VAL A 93 -14.37 -13.77 13.61
CA VAL A 93 -13.22 -14.67 13.75
C VAL A 93 -13.52 -15.62 14.91
N PRO A 94 -13.73 -16.92 14.67
CA PRO A 94 -13.97 -17.90 15.73
C PRO A 94 -12.73 -18.10 16.63
N SER A 95 -12.57 -17.20 17.60
CA SER A 95 -11.54 -17.25 18.64
C SER A 95 -12.03 -16.53 19.90
N ASP A 96 -12.16 -17.28 20.98
CA ASP A 96 -12.47 -16.76 22.32
C ASP A 96 -11.24 -16.14 23.00
N HIS A 97 -10.06 -16.27 22.38
CA HIS A 97 -8.80 -15.81 22.93
C HIS A 97 -8.76 -14.30 23.12
N PHE A 98 -8.96 -13.55 22.02
CA PHE A 98 -8.85 -12.10 22.06
C PHE A 98 -9.90 -11.45 22.97
N PRO A 99 -11.18 -11.89 22.97
CA PRO A 99 -12.16 -11.39 23.93
C PRO A 99 -11.72 -11.65 25.38
N THR A 100 -11.20 -12.85 25.68
CA THR A 100 -10.73 -13.19 27.03
C THR A 100 -9.60 -12.27 27.50
N LEU A 101 -8.65 -11.94 26.62
CA LEU A 101 -7.53 -11.07 26.98
C LEU A 101 -7.90 -9.57 27.02
N PHE A 102 -8.72 -9.10 26.08
CA PHE A 102 -8.84 -7.65 25.82
C PHE A 102 -10.23 -7.08 26.10
N ALA A 103 -11.30 -7.89 26.09
CA ALA A 103 -12.66 -7.36 26.23
C ALA A 103 -13.08 -7.06 27.68
N ALA A 104 -12.35 -7.58 28.67
CA ALA A 104 -12.71 -7.44 30.09
C ALA A 104 -12.81 -5.97 30.56
N ARG A 105 -12.07 -5.06 29.90
CA ARG A 105 -12.03 -3.63 30.24
C ARG A 105 -12.86 -2.75 29.30
N GLY A 106 -13.46 -3.34 28.26
CA GLY A 106 -14.20 -2.63 27.23
C GLY A 106 -13.76 -3.03 25.82
N SER A 107 -14.43 -2.48 24.81
CA SER A 107 -14.11 -2.79 23.41
C SER A 107 -12.80 -2.14 22.94
N THR A 108 -12.16 -2.79 21.98
CA THR A 108 -10.94 -2.35 21.30
C THR A 108 -11.19 -2.33 19.80
N LEU A 109 -10.77 -1.26 19.11
CA LEU A 109 -10.80 -1.13 17.65
C LEU A 109 -9.44 -0.65 17.15
N LEU A 110 -8.73 -1.53 16.44
CA LEU A 110 -7.39 -1.32 15.92
C LEU A 110 -7.42 -1.20 14.39
N ASP A 111 -6.49 -0.44 13.81
CA ASP A 111 -6.25 -0.43 12.36
C ASP A 111 -4.92 -1.14 12.06
N GLY A 112 -4.96 -2.08 11.12
CA GLY A 112 -3.84 -2.97 10.88
C GLY A 112 -3.91 -3.69 9.54
N GLU A 113 -2.90 -4.52 9.32
CA GLU A 113 -2.75 -5.28 8.09
C GLU A 113 -2.48 -6.76 8.41
N LEU A 114 -3.24 -7.64 7.77
CA LEU A 114 -3.09 -9.08 7.88
C LEU A 114 -2.09 -9.58 6.83
N VAL A 115 -1.03 -10.22 7.30
CA VAL A 115 0.15 -10.55 6.49
C VAL A 115 0.66 -11.93 6.86
N ARG A 116 1.03 -12.74 5.86
CA ARG A 116 1.68 -14.04 6.13
C ARG A 116 3.18 -13.86 6.24
N ASN A 117 3.75 -14.25 7.38
CA ASN A 117 5.20 -14.26 7.58
C ASN A 117 5.85 -15.30 6.66
N GLN A 118 6.89 -14.91 5.92
CA GLN A 118 7.55 -15.78 4.95
C GLN A 118 8.46 -16.83 5.59
N THR A 119 8.99 -16.57 6.80
CA THR A 119 9.79 -17.55 7.55
C THR A 119 8.89 -18.50 8.33
N THR A 120 8.08 -17.96 9.25
CA THR A 120 7.33 -18.78 10.22
C THR A 120 6.03 -19.34 9.64
N ARG A 121 5.58 -18.80 8.50
CA ARG A 121 4.29 -19.10 7.86
C ARG A 121 3.05 -18.71 8.68
N LEU A 122 3.24 -18.22 9.91
CA LEU A 122 2.17 -17.67 10.74
C LEU A 122 1.57 -16.43 10.09
N VAL A 123 0.27 -16.26 10.28
CA VAL A 123 -0.43 -15.03 9.91
C VAL A 123 -0.22 -14.01 11.03
N GLN A 124 0.13 -12.78 10.67
CA GLN A 124 0.40 -11.68 11.58
C GLN A 124 -0.61 -10.56 11.29
N PHE A 125 -1.32 -10.09 12.32
CA PHE A 125 -2.06 -8.84 12.27
C PHE A 125 -1.14 -7.72 12.77
N MET A 126 -0.60 -6.95 11.83
CA MET A 126 0.33 -5.85 12.07
C MET A 126 -0.45 -4.56 12.35
N VAL A 127 -0.60 -4.24 13.64
CA VAL A 127 -1.29 -3.04 14.10
C VAL A 127 -0.45 -1.81 13.81
N PHE A 128 -0.99 -0.84 13.10
CA PHE A 128 -0.31 0.42 12.80
C PHE A 128 -1.04 1.65 13.32
N ASP A 129 -2.28 1.51 13.81
CA ASP A 129 -3.01 2.58 14.49
C ASP A 129 -4.15 2.03 15.37
N ALA A 130 -4.84 2.89 16.13
CA ALA A 130 -5.99 2.53 16.93
C ALA A 130 -7.01 3.68 17.09
N LEU A 131 -8.28 3.30 17.21
CA LEU A 131 -9.38 4.23 17.49
C LEU A 131 -9.82 4.16 18.95
N GLN A 132 -9.87 2.95 19.51
CA GLN A 132 -10.19 2.70 20.91
C GLN A 132 -9.39 1.50 21.44
N VAL A 133 -8.92 1.58 22.68
CA VAL A 133 -8.22 0.47 23.34
C VAL A 133 -8.83 0.26 24.72
N ASN A 134 -9.35 -0.95 24.97
CA ASN A 134 -9.88 -1.38 26.27
C ASN A 134 -10.92 -0.40 26.85
N GLY A 135 -11.86 0.05 26.02
CA GLY A 135 -12.89 1.03 26.39
C GLY A 135 -12.45 2.50 26.36
N ALA A 136 -11.16 2.80 26.27
CA ALA A 136 -10.65 4.17 26.24
C ALA A 136 -10.50 4.67 24.78
N PRO A 137 -11.21 5.75 24.37
CA PRO A 137 -11.05 6.33 23.05
C PRO A 137 -9.66 6.97 22.92
N VAL A 138 -8.96 6.67 21.83
CA VAL A 138 -7.60 7.18 21.57
C VAL A 138 -7.50 7.90 20.23
N SER A 139 -8.55 7.90 19.40
CA SER A 139 -8.57 8.52 18.07
C SER A 139 -8.16 10.01 18.08
N ASN A 140 -8.53 10.76 19.12
CA ASN A 140 -8.19 12.19 19.23
C ASN A 140 -6.75 12.46 19.70
N LEU A 141 -5.99 11.42 20.08
CA LEU A 141 -4.61 11.58 20.54
C LEU A 141 -3.63 11.61 19.35
N PRO A 142 -2.43 12.21 19.51
CA PRO A 142 -1.33 12.08 18.55
C PRO A 142 -0.93 10.63 18.31
N LEU A 143 -0.36 10.33 17.13
CA LEU A 143 0.00 8.98 16.69
C LEU A 143 0.81 8.20 17.73
N VAL A 144 1.83 8.83 18.31
CA VAL A 144 2.72 8.16 19.29
C VAL A 144 1.93 7.66 20.50
N GLN A 145 0.99 8.45 21.02
CA GLN A 145 0.18 8.05 22.16
C GLN A 145 -0.81 6.93 21.79
N ARG A 146 -1.35 6.94 20.57
CA ARG A 146 -2.18 5.83 20.07
C ARG A 146 -1.38 4.53 19.99
N LEU A 147 -0.14 4.59 19.48
CA LEU A 147 0.76 3.44 19.42
C LEU A 147 1.19 2.94 20.81
N GLU A 148 1.38 3.83 21.77
CA GLU A 148 1.65 3.47 23.17
C GLU A 148 0.46 2.76 23.80
N ALA A 149 -0.77 3.24 23.57
CA ALA A 149 -1.99 2.56 24.01
C ALA A 149 -2.10 1.14 23.44
N VAL A 150 -1.77 0.94 22.15
CA VAL A 150 -1.73 -0.41 21.54
C VAL A 150 -0.63 -1.26 22.18
N ARG A 151 0.57 -0.73 22.36
CA ARG A 151 1.70 -1.44 22.98
C ARG A 151 1.32 -1.97 24.36
N ASP A 152 0.80 -1.10 25.21
CA ASP A 152 0.58 -1.41 26.63
C ASP A 152 -0.75 -2.13 26.87
N GLY A 153 -1.79 -1.81 26.09
CA GLY A 153 -3.12 -2.39 26.25
C GLY A 153 -3.32 -3.71 25.51
N ILE A 154 -2.56 -3.98 24.44
CA ILE A 154 -2.79 -5.13 23.55
C ILE A 154 -1.53 -5.98 23.40
N VAL A 155 -0.45 -5.43 22.83
CA VAL A 155 0.71 -6.25 22.41
C VAL A 155 1.49 -6.81 23.58
N LYS A 156 1.69 -6.04 24.65
CA LYS A 156 2.38 -6.50 25.85
C LYS A 156 1.56 -7.59 26.57
N PRO A 157 0.26 -7.39 26.90
CA PRO A 157 -0.56 -8.44 27.50
C PRO A 157 -0.66 -9.71 26.64
N TYR A 158 -0.76 -9.58 25.31
CA TYR A 158 -0.74 -10.72 24.40
C TYR A 158 0.55 -11.54 24.53
N ARG A 159 1.70 -10.85 24.53
CA ARG A 159 3.01 -11.51 24.68
C ARG A 159 3.16 -12.17 26.05
N GLU A 160 2.73 -11.51 27.11
CA GLU A 160 2.82 -12.06 28.47
C GLU A 160 1.95 -13.33 28.62
N ALA A 161 0.72 -13.32 28.08
CA ALA A 161 -0.14 -14.50 28.06
C ALA A 161 0.49 -15.64 27.23
N ARG A 162 1.15 -15.32 26.13
CA ARG A 162 1.85 -16.30 25.30
C ARG A 162 3.02 -16.93 26.05
N ASP A 163 3.87 -16.09 26.63
CA ASP A 163 5.10 -16.52 27.30
C ASP A 163 4.77 -17.33 28.57
N ALA A 164 3.60 -17.07 29.18
CA ALA A 164 3.04 -17.88 30.27
C ALA A 164 2.43 -19.24 29.81
N GLY A 165 2.43 -19.53 28.51
CA GLY A 165 1.87 -20.76 27.95
C GLY A 165 0.35 -20.81 27.96
N HIS A 166 -0.33 -19.66 28.08
CA HIS A 166 -1.79 -19.62 28.04
C HIS A 166 -2.36 -19.90 26.64
N PHE A 167 -1.52 -19.92 25.60
CA PHE A 167 -1.94 -20.28 24.24
C PHE A 167 -0.81 -20.76 23.32
N ASP A 168 -1.22 -21.43 22.24
CA ASP A 168 -0.37 -21.95 21.17
C ASP A 168 -0.56 -21.09 19.91
N GLU A 169 0.46 -20.33 19.51
CA GLU A 169 0.44 -19.45 18.33
C GLU A 169 0.06 -20.21 17.04
N ALA A 170 0.29 -21.53 16.96
CA ALA A 170 -0.07 -22.33 15.80
C ALA A 170 -1.58 -22.61 15.69
N ARG A 171 -2.33 -22.40 16.77
CA ARG A 171 -3.79 -22.58 16.83
C ARG A 171 -4.56 -21.28 16.77
N GLU A 172 -3.89 -20.15 16.98
CA GLU A 172 -4.50 -18.83 16.85
C GLU A 172 -4.76 -18.50 15.37
N PRO A 173 -5.86 -17.79 15.06
CA PRO A 173 -6.14 -17.36 13.70
C PRO A 173 -5.04 -16.45 13.14
N PHE A 174 -4.41 -15.65 14.00
CA PHE A 174 -3.25 -14.82 13.69
C PHE A 174 -2.56 -14.32 14.97
N VAL A 175 -1.29 -13.96 14.85
CA VAL A 175 -0.49 -13.32 15.91
C VAL A 175 -0.63 -11.81 15.83
N VAL A 176 -0.91 -11.14 16.94
CA VAL A 176 -1.01 -9.67 16.98
C VAL A 176 0.35 -9.06 17.27
N ILE A 177 0.84 -8.20 16.38
CA ILE A 177 2.12 -7.49 16.54
C ILE A 177 1.97 -6.01 16.18
N ASN A 178 2.77 -5.15 16.81
CA ASN A 178 2.89 -3.76 16.35
C ASN A 178 3.61 -3.71 15.00
N LYS A 179 3.27 -2.72 14.19
CA LYS A 179 4.12 -2.25 13.10
C LYS A 179 5.28 -1.41 13.68
N ASN A 180 6.45 -1.48 13.05
CA ASN A 180 7.56 -0.65 13.47
C ASN A 180 7.50 0.68 12.74
N PHE A 181 7.61 1.75 13.52
CA PHE A 181 7.78 3.10 13.01
C PHE A 181 9.18 3.59 13.32
N PHE A 182 9.73 4.39 12.43
CA PHE A 182 11.04 5.02 12.59
C PHE A 182 10.98 6.47 12.13
N ARG A 183 11.92 7.28 12.62
CA ARG A 183 11.99 8.68 12.21
C ARG A 183 12.48 8.76 10.77
N VAL A 184 12.08 9.81 10.08
CA VAL A 184 12.54 10.10 8.72
C VAL A 184 14.08 10.11 8.63
N ASN A 185 14.76 10.62 9.65
CA ASN A 185 16.23 10.65 9.71
C ASN A 185 16.88 9.26 9.76
N ASP A 186 16.16 8.25 10.26
CA ASP A 186 16.65 6.87 10.35
C ASP A 186 16.42 6.09 9.04
N LEU A 187 15.74 6.69 8.05
CA LEU A 187 15.38 6.04 6.80
C LEU A 187 16.56 5.38 6.08
N PRO A 188 17.75 6.00 5.94
CA PRO A 188 18.88 5.36 5.26
C PRO A 188 19.30 4.05 5.93
N ASP A 189 19.34 4.03 7.26
CA ASP A 189 19.78 2.87 8.03
C ASP A 189 18.71 1.78 8.03
N LYS A 190 17.43 2.16 8.14
CA LYS A 190 16.31 1.22 8.11
C LYS A 190 16.13 0.56 6.76
N VAL A 191 16.24 1.33 5.67
CA VAL A 191 16.23 0.78 4.30
C VAL A 191 17.37 -0.20 4.12
N ARG A 192 18.60 0.19 4.50
CA ARG A 192 19.79 -0.67 4.35
C ARG A 192 19.69 -1.96 5.18
N ALA A 193 19.16 -1.88 6.40
CA ALA A 193 19.11 -3.01 7.32
C ALA A 193 17.97 -3.99 7.01
N HIS A 194 16.82 -3.50 6.54
CA HIS A 194 15.58 -4.28 6.53
C HIS A 194 14.95 -4.48 5.16
N ILE A 195 15.31 -3.69 4.15
CA ILE A 195 14.70 -3.79 2.82
C ILE A 195 15.67 -4.44 1.84
N THR A 196 15.26 -5.58 1.28
CA THR A 196 16.01 -6.28 0.24
C THR A 196 15.14 -6.47 -0.99
N ARG A 197 15.68 -6.10 -2.15
CA ARG A 197 15.08 -6.43 -3.44
C ARG A 197 15.38 -7.89 -3.78
N VAL A 198 14.35 -8.66 -4.13
CA VAL A 198 14.51 -10.06 -4.53
C VAL A 198 14.76 -10.11 -6.03
N ASP A 199 15.99 -10.46 -6.40
CA ASP A 199 16.43 -10.53 -7.79
C ASP A 199 15.47 -11.32 -8.67
N LYS A 200 15.29 -10.84 -9.91
CA LYS A 200 14.40 -11.39 -10.95
C LYS A 200 12.88 -11.27 -10.71
N SER A 201 12.41 -10.89 -9.52
CA SER A 201 10.99 -11.03 -9.18
C SER A 201 10.16 -9.74 -9.15
N ARG A 202 10.75 -8.53 -9.29
CA ARG A 202 10.05 -7.23 -9.06
C ARG A 202 9.35 -7.19 -7.68
N HIS A 203 9.94 -7.80 -6.64
CA HIS A 203 9.41 -7.72 -5.28
C HIS A 203 10.50 -7.25 -4.30
N TRP A 204 10.04 -6.59 -3.24
CA TRP A 204 10.86 -6.18 -2.11
C TRP A 204 10.37 -6.88 -0.86
N ILE A 205 11.31 -7.18 0.02
CA ILE A 205 11.06 -7.86 1.27
C ILE A 205 11.50 -6.94 2.39
N TRP A 206 10.62 -6.78 3.38
CA TRP A 206 10.99 -6.27 4.70
C TRP A 206 11.36 -7.47 5.58
N ARG A 207 12.52 -7.40 6.25
CA ARG A 207 12.95 -8.39 7.22
C ARG A 207 13.57 -7.76 8.47
N ASP A 208 13.01 -8.08 9.62
CA ASP A 208 13.59 -7.85 10.94
C ASP A 208 13.39 -9.10 11.83
N ASP A 209 13.66 -9.00 13.12
CA ASP A 209 13.59 -10.12 14.06
C ASP A 209 12.21 -10.80 14.13
N LYS A 210 11.12 -10.04 13.89
CA LYS A 210 9.73 -10.52 14.05
C LYS A 210 8.95 -10.53 12.75
N ARG A 211 9.38 -9.73 11.77
CA ARG A 211 8.65 -9.47 10.53
C ARG A 211 9.45 -9.98 9.35
N HIS A 212 8.80 -10.73 8.49
CA HIS A 212 9.38 -11.14 7.22
C HIS A 212 8.27 -11.24 6.17
N HIS A 213 8.12 -10.21 5.34
CA HIS A 213 7.02 -10.11 4.40
C HIS A 213 7.36 -9.25 3.18
N ARG A 214 6.48 -9.28 2.18
CA ARG A 214 6.58 -8.38 1.03
C ARG A 214 6.28 -6.95 1.43
N THR A 215 6.97 -6.03 0.76
CA THR A 215 6.70 -4.59 0.82
C THR A 215 6.71 -4.04 -0.59
N ASP A 216 5.85 -3.05 -0.85
CA ASP A 216 5.75 -2.37 -2.13
C ASP A 216 6.07 -0.86 -2.02
N GLY A 217 6.60 -0.41 -0.87
CA GLY A 217 7.02 0.97 -0.68
C GLY A 217 7.07 1.40 0.79
N LEU A 218 6.67 2.65 1.07
CA LEU A 218 6.72 3.28 2.39
C LEU A 218 5.40 4.00 2.70
N ILE A 219 5.05 4.07 3.97
CA ILE A 219 3.96 4.88 4.51
C ILE A 219 4.54 5.96 5.41
N PHE A 220 4.10 7.20 5.20
CA PHE A 220 4.41 8.33 6.08
C PHE A 220 3.14 8.72 6.81
N THR A 221 3.15 8.53 8.13
CA THR A 221 2.03 8.86 9.02
C THR A 221 2.35 10.13 9.80
N PRO A 222 1.49 11.16 9.76
CA PRO A 222 1.70 12.37 10.54
C PRO A 222 1.72 12.07 12.05
N VAL A 223 2.59 12.74 12.78
CA VAL A 223 2.80 12.47 14.21
C VAL A 223 1.75 13.15 15.08
N ASP A 224 1.50 14.42 14.83
CA ASP A 224 0.70 15.28 15.71
C ASP A 224 -0.81 15.29 15.36
N GLU A 225 -1.17 14.67 14.23
CA GLU A 225 -2.56 14.61 13.79
C GLU A 225 -3.36 13.56 14.57
N PRO A 226 -4.62 13.88 14.97
CA PRO A 226 -5.55 12.86 15.42
C PRO A 226 -5.88 11.89 14.27
N TYR A 227 -6.46 10.76 14.62
CA TYR A 227 -6.98 9.79 13.67
C TYR A 227 -8.27 10.34 13.05
N LYS A 228 -8.15 10.90 11.84
CA LYS A 228 -9.25 11.50 11.06
C LYS A 228 -9.16 11.12 9.59
N LEU A 229 -10.30 11.15 8.89
CA LEU A 229 -10.39 10.81 7.47
C LEU A 229 -9.75 11.88 6.58
N ARG A 230 -9.83 13.15 6.99
CA ARG A 230 -9.31 14.31 6.26
C ARG A 230 -8.38 15.15 7.13
N PRO A 231 -7.15 14.67 7.40
CA PRO A 231 -6.19 15.44 8.18
C PRO A 231 -5.59 16.62 7.41
N GLU A 232 -5.02 17.59 8.13
CA GLU A 232 -4.35 18.74 7.49
C GLU A 232 -3.06 18.26 6.82
N LEU A 233 -2.27 17.47 7.55
CA LEU A 233 -1.19 16.66 7.02
C LEU A 233 -1.72 15.31 6.55
N PRO A 234 -1.66 14.98 5.25
CA PRO A 234 -2.20 13.73 4.75
C PRO A 234 -1.36 12.52 5.17
N LEU A 235 -2.01 11.36 5.34
CA LEU A 235 -1.33 10.06 5.33
C LEU A 235 -0.79 9.79 3.92
N LEU A 236 0.53 9.65 3.77
CA LEU A 236 1.16 9.48 2.46
C LEU A 236 1.57 8.02 2.21
N LYS A 237 1.39 7.56 0.98
CA LYS A 237 1.97 6.30 0.48
C LYS A 237 2.96 6.58 -0.65
N TRP A 238 4.18 6.09 -0.50
CA TRP A 238 5.11 5.98 -1.62
C TRP A 238 5.18 4.51 -2.06
N LYS A 239 5.30 4.28 -3.37
CA LYS A 239 5.53 2.97 -3.97
C LYS A 239 6.77 3.03 -4.84
N TYR A 240 7.47 1.90 -4.98
CA TYR A 240 8.51 1.76 -5.99
C TYR A 240 7.97 2.17 -7.37
N PRO A 241 8.67 3.03 -8.13
CA PRO A 241 8.19 3.49 -9.44
C PRO A 241 7.81 2.36 -10.38
N GLU A 242 8.55 1.25 -10.38
CA GLU A 242 8.28 0.07 -11.19
C GLU A 242 7.07 -0.78 -10.74
N LEU A 243 6.50 -0.48 -9.56
CA LEU A 243 5.27 -1.08 -9.02
C LEU A 243 4.05 -0.16 -9.15
N LEU A 244 4.19 1.00 -9.79
CA LEU A 244 3.07 1.86 -10.12
C LEU A 244 2.29 1.25 -11.28
N SER A 245 1.01 1.00 -11.04
CA SER A 245 0.09 0.44 -12.02
C SER A 245 -1.29 1.08 -11.90
N VAL A 246 -2.04 1.01 -13.00
CA VAL A 246 -3.43 1.44 -13.11
C VAL A 246 -4.26 0.29 -13.67
N ASP A 247 -5.51 0.18 -13.22
CA ASP A 247 -6.47 -0.72 -13.85
C ASP A 247 -7.34 0.06 -14.82
N ALA A 248 -7.32 -0.34 -16.09
CA ALA A 248 -8.11 0.26 -17.15
C ALA A 248 -8.97 -0.80 -17.85
N ALA A 249 -10.08 -0.37 -18.45
CA ALA A 249 -10.94 -1.21 -19.24
C ALA A 249 -10.54 -1.13 -20.72
N LEU A 250 -10.54 -2.27 -21.40
CA LEU A 250 -10.29 -2.33 -22.84
C LEU A 250 -11.60 -2.02 -23.60
N ARG A 251 -11.56 -1.03 -24.50
CA ARG A 251 -12.70 -0.59 -25.32
C ARG A 251 -12.31 -0.49 -26.79
N TYR A 252 -13.11 -1.07 -27.68
CA TYR A 252 -12.88 -0.98 -29.12
C TYR A 252 -13.51 0.29 -29.69
N HIS A 253 -12.69 1.18 -30.23
CA HIS A 253 -13.15 2.41 -30.84
C HIS A 253 -13.49 2.21 -32.32
N ARG A 254 -14.77 1.99 -32.59
CA ARG A 254 -15.28 1.60 -33.92
C ARG A 254 -14.85 2.54 -35.07
N SER A 255 -14.86 3.85 -34.87
CA SER A 255 -14.52 4.82 -35.94
C SER A 255 -13.03 4.93 -36.21
N ARG A 256 -12.18 4.72 -35.19
CA ARG A 256 -10.71 4.67 -35.37
C ARG A 256 -10.19 3.26 -35.67
N ARG A 257 -11.05 2.25 -35.52
CA ARG A 257 -10.75 0.82 -35.68
C ARG A 257 -9.57 0.35 -34.81
N CYS A 258 -9.42 0.93 -33.62
CA CYS A 258 -8.34 0.63 -32.68
C CYS A 258 -8.89 0.32 -31.28
N TRP A 259 -8.06 -0.33 -30.47
CA TRP A 259 -8.34 -0.51 -29.04
C TRP A 259 -7.85 0.70 -28.25
N MET A 260 -8.62 1.07 -27.23
CA MET A 260 -8.29 2.13 -26.28
C MET A 260 -8.45 1.65 -24.85
N PHE A 261 -7.67 2.26 -23.96
CA PHE A 261 -7.89 2.16 -22.53
C PHE A 261 -8.95 3.18 -22.09
N ALA A 262 -9.85 2.73 -21.22
CA ALA A 262 -10.90 3.54 -20.61
C ALA A 262 -10.86 3.43 -19.09
N VAL A 263 -11.24 4.50 -18.42
CA VAL A 263 -11.30 4.59 -16.95
C VAL A 263 -12.67 5.08 -16.51
N ALA A 264 -13.05 4.78 -15.28
CA ALA A 264 -14.34 5.23 -14.73
C ALA A 264 -14.32 6.75 -14.48
N ALA A 265 -15.47 7.39 -14.61
CA ALA A 265 -15.68 8.81 -14.30
C ALA A 265 -16.88 9.00 -13.36
N ASP A 266 -17.06 10.24 -12.90
CA ASP A 266 -18.19 10.63 -12.07
C ASP A 266 -19.50 10.41 -12.86
N GLY A 267 -20.45 9.66 -12.28
CA GLY A 267 -21.71 9.28 -12.92
C GLY A 267 -21.94 7.76 -12.99
N ALA A 268 -23.21 7.35 -13.03
CA ALA A 268 -23.57 5.94 -13.13
C ALA A 268 -23.05 5.37 -14.47
N ASN A 269 -22.16 4.38 -14.41
CA ASN A 269 -21.55 3.72 -15.56
C ASN A 269 -20.83 4.67 -16.55
N ALA A 270 -20.37 5.83 -16.08
CA ALA A 270 -19.58 6.75 -16.90
C ALA A 270 -18.15 6.24 -17.06
N GLU A 271 -17.65 6.25 -18.30
CA GLU A 271 -16.27 5.93 -18.65
C GLU A 271 -15.71 6.97 -19.61
N VAL A 272 -14.41 7.21 -19.51
CA VAL A 272 -13.67 8.13 -20.39
C VAL A 272 -12.55 7.35 -21.07
N HIS A 273 -12.48 7.45 -22.40
CA HIS A 273 -11.34 6.97 -23.17
C HIS A 273 -10.14 7.86 -22.88
N VAL A 274 -9.04 7.26 -22.44
CA VAL A 274 -7.86 8.02 -22.01
C VAL A 274 -6.73 7.98 -23.03
N ILE A 275 -6.33 6.79 -23.49
CA ILE A 275 -5.11 6.60 -24.29
C ILE A 275 -5.31 5.44 -25.27
N ASP A 276 -4.75 5.59 -26.48
CA ASP A 276 -4.64 4.51 -27.46
C ASP A 276 -3.74 3.39 -26.92
N VAL A 277 -4.09 2.13 -27.18
CA VAL A 277 -3.28 0.99 -26.71
C VAL A 277 -1.96 0.96 -27.48
N LYS A 278 -0.86 1.32 -26.81
CA LYS A 278 0.51 1.20 -27.32
C LYS A 278 1.36 0.42 -26.31
N LEU A 279 1.46 -0.88 -26.54
CA LEU A 279 2.21 -1.82 -25.72
C LEU A 279 3.57 -2.15 -26.34
N GLN A 280 4.44 -2.77 -25.55
CA GLN A 280 5.61 -3.48 -26.09
C GLN A 280 5.17 -4.72 -26.87
N ASP A 281 5.99 -5.18 -27.82
CA ASP A 281 5.65 -6.32 -28.69
C ASP A 281 5.28 -7.58 -27.88
N SER A 282 6.07 -7.93 -26.87
CA SER A 282 5.80 -9.08 -26.00
C SER A 282 4.49 -8.95 -25.22
N ASP A 283 4.20 -7.73 -24.75
CA ASP A 283 3.01 -7.44 -23.95
C ASP A 283 1.74 -7.38 -24.81
N THR A 284 1.89 -7.00 -26.09
CA THR A 284 0.81 -7.05 -27.09
C THR A 284 0.34 -8.49 -27.29
N THR A 285 1.26 -9.42 -27.52
CA THR A 285 0.92 -10.85 -27.69
C THR A 285 0.22 -11.41 -26.46
N LEU A 286 0.72 -11.12 -25.25
CA LEU A 286 0.09 -11.57 -24.00
C LEU A 286 -1.33 -11.03 -23.83
N MET A 287 -1.56 -9.75 -24.13
CA MET A 287 -2.87 -9.16 -24.04
C MET A 287 -3.83 -9.77 -25.08
N GLU A 288 -3.39 -9.98 -26.31
CA GLU A 288 -4.19 -10.60 -27.37
C GLU A 288 -4.63 -12.03 -27.01
N ASP A 289 -3.77 -12.81 -26.35
CA ASP A 289 -4.13 -14.14 -25.89
C ASP A 289 -5.20 -14.10 -24.79
N GLU A 290 -5.10 -13.18 -23.83
CA GLU A 290 -6.15 -12.92 -22.84
C GLU A 290 -7.47 -12.47 -23.47
N MET A 291 -7.41 -11.65 -24.53
CA MET A 291 -8.59 -11.19 -25.27
C MET A 291 -9.32 -12.35 -25.97
N LYS A 292 -8.59 -13.31 -26.54
CA LYS A 292 -9.18 -14.51 -27.17
C LYS A 292 -9.94 -15.37 -26.16
N LEU A 293 -9.47 -15.40 -24.91
CA LEU A 293 -10.13 -16.11 -23.81
C LEU A 293 -11.31 -15.33 -23.22
N HIS A 294 -11.45 -14.05 -23.53
CA HIS A 294 -12.52 -13.21 -23.02
C HIS A 294 -13.82 -13.40 -23.84
N PRO A 295 -14.99 -13.64 -23.22
CA PRO A 295 -16.24 -13.94 -23.94
C PRO A 295 -16.68 -12.88 -24.97
N ARG A 296 -16.24 -11.63 -24.78
CA ARG A 296 -16.53 -10.49 -25.67
C ARG A 296 -15.31 -10.05 -26.49
N GLY A 297 -14.33 -10.93 -26.71
CA GLY A 297 -13.13 -10.61 -27.51
C GLY A 297 -12.32 -9.43 -26.98
N GLY A 298 -12.21 -9.30 -25.65
CA GLY A 298 -11.53 -8.20 -24.96
C GLY A 298 -12.41 -7.01 -24.58
N GLU A 299 -13.58 -6.80 -25.20
CA GLU A 299 -14.46 -5.69 -24.85
C GLU A 299 -14.99 -5.83 -23.42
N GLY A 300 -14.74 -4.83 -22.57
CA GLY A 300 -15.09 -4.92 -21.15
C GLY A 300 -13.95 -5.36 -20.24
N MET A 301 -12.88 -5.94 -20.79
CA MET A 301 -11.82 -6.57 -20.00
C MET A 301 -11.08 -5.52 -19.16
N ILE A 302 -11.01 -5.73 -17.85
CA ILE A 302 -10.20 -4.92 -16.95
C ILE A 302 -8.77 -5.48 -16.93
N VAL A 303 -7.81 -4.62 -17.22
CA VAL A 303 -6.39 -4.95 -17.32
C VAL A 303 -5.58 -4.07 -16.40
N GLU A 304 -4.53 -4.63 -15.82
CA GLU A 304 -3.54 -3.88 -15.04
C GLU A 304 -2.35 -3.52 -15.92
N LEU A 305 -1.96 -2.25 -15.86
CA LEU A 305 -0.98 -1.65 -16.75
C LEU A 305 0.03 -0.82 -15.96
N SER A 306 1.30 -0.83 -16.37
CA SER A 306 2.28 0.16 -15.93
C SER A 306 2.83 0.95 -17.11
N PHE A 307 3.24 2.19 -16.88
CA PHE A 307 3.83 3.04 -17.92
C PHE A 307 5.36 3.04 -17.81
N GLU A 308 6.04 2.65 -18.88
CA GLU A 308 7.50 2.69 -18.95
C GLU A 308 7.96 3.98 -19.65
N ALA A 309 8.32 4.99 -18.84
CA ALA A 309 8.63 6.33 -19.33
C ALA A 309 9.80 6.39 -20.33
N TRP A 310 10.82 5.54 -20.15
CA TRP A 310 12.02 5.54 -21.01
C TRP A 310 11.76 5.04 -22.43
N SER A 311 10.84 4.08 -22.60
CA SER A 311 10.41 3.60 -23.93
C SER A 311 9.18 4.33 -24.45
N GLY A 312 8.44 5.03 -23.57
CA GLY A 312 7.18 5.68 -23.92
C GLY A 312 6.09 4.67 -24.27
N THR A 313 6.14 3.47 -23.67
CA THR A 313 5.20 2.37 -23.92
C THR A 313 4.52 1.91 -22.65
N TRP A 314 3.31 1.38 -22.79
CA TRP A 314 2.61 0.70 -21.71
C TRP A 314 3.06 -0.75 -21.61
N ARG A 315 3.03 -1.29 -20.39
CA ARG A 315 3.29 -2.69 -20.13
C ARG A 315 2.02 -3.36 -19.62
N PHE A 316 1.71 -4.51 -20.20
CA PHE A 316 0.60 -5.34 -19.75
C PHE A 316 1.05 -6.20 -18.57
N LEU A 317 0.44 -5.99 -17.40
CA LEU A 317 0.77 -6.76 -16.19
C LEU A 317 -0.15 -7.96 -15.99
N GLY A 318 -1.35 -7.92 -16.56
CA GLY A 318 -2.28 -9.03 -16.55
C GLY A 318 -3.75 -8.59 -16.52
N ARG A 319 -4.65 -9.56 -16.68
CA ARG A 319 -6.09 -9.37 -16.53
C ARG A 319 -6.50 -9.33 -15.04
N ARG A 320 -7.39 -8.40 -14.70
CA ARG A 320 -7.95 -8.24 -13.35
C ARG A 320 -9.31 -8.93 -13.23
N HIS A 321 -9.27 -10.22 -12.92
CA HIS A 321 -10.48 -11.02 -12.70
C HIS A 321 -11.25 -10.64 -11.43
N ASP A 322 -10.56 -10.01 -10.48
CA ASP A 322 -11.10 -9.52 -9.21
C ASP A 322 -11.89 -8.20 -9.35
N LYS A 323 -11.88 -7.58 -10.54
CA LYS A 323 -12.48 -6.27 -10.77
C LYS A 323 -13.57 -6.29 -11.82
N ASP A 324 -14.68 -5.67 -11.45
CA ASP A 324 -15.82 -5.39 -12.33
C ASP A 324 -15.72 -4.00 -12.97
N ARG A 325 -14.98 -3.07 -12.35
CA ARG A 325 -14.80 -1.69 -12.82
C ARG A 325 -13.32 -1.30 -12.90
N PRO A 326 -12.93 -0.46 -13.88
CA PRO A 326 -11.59 0.11 -13.93
C PRO A 326 -11.38 1.13 -12.80
N ASN A 327 -10.15 1.60 -12.62
CA ASN A 327 -9.89 2.73 -11.73
C ASN A 327 -10.65 3.98 -12.18
N HIS A 328 -10.94 4.85 -11.20
CA HIS A 328 -11.50 6.16 -11.48
C HIS A 328 -10.46 7.08 -12.13
N VAL A 329 -10.90 8.04 -12.96
CA VAL A 329 -10.03 9.00 -13.68
C VAL A 329 -9.08 9.76 -12.75
N ARG A 330 -9.53 10.07 -11.52
CA ARG A 330 -8.68 10.70 -10.50
C ARG A 330 -7.55 9.79 -10.06
N THR A 331 -7.82 8.50 -9.82
CA THR A 331 -6.79 7.51 -9.49
C THR A 331 -5.81 7.33 -10.64
N PHE A 332 -6.31 7.24 -11.87
CA PHE A 332 -5.49 7.14 -13.07
C PHE A 332 -4.53 8.34 -13.20
N ALA A 333 -5.06 9.57 -13.06
CA ALA A 333 -4.27 10.79 -13.14
C ALA A 333 -3.20 10.86 -12.03
N SER A 334 -3.56 10.57 -10.78
CA SER A 334 -2.62 10.58 -9.66
C SER A 334 -1.53 9.51 -9.78
N THR A 335 -1.83 8.33 -10.34
CA THR A 335 -0.80 7.31 -10.61
C THR A 335 0.14 7.76 -11.74
N LEU A 336 -0.38 8.40 -12.79
CA LEU A 336 0.46 8.96 -13.86
C LEU A 336 1.35 10.11 -13.37
N GLU A 337 0.83 10.97 -12.51
CA GLU A 337 1.62 12.03 -11.85
C GLU A 337 2.77 11.40 -11.04
N ALA A 338 2.48 10.38 -10.22
CA ALA A 338 3.51 9.66 -9.46
C ALA A 338 4.55 8.97 -10.38
N ALA A 339 4.10 8.39 -11.50
CA ALA A 339 4.98 7.75 -12.48
C ALA A 339 5.87 8.78 -13.21
N ALA A 340 5.33 9.97 -13.51
CA ALA A 340 6.08 11.06 -14.13
C ALA A 340 7.09 11.68 -13.16
N GLU A 341 6.72 11.87 -11.89
CA GLU A 341 7.65 12.35 -10.87
C GLU A 341 8.77 11.34 -10.57
N CYS A 342 8.48 10.04 -10.70
CA CYS A 342 9.42 8.93 -10.57
C CYS A 342 10.37 9.08 -9.36
N VAL A 343 9.80 9.44 -8.21
CA VAL A 343 10.59 9.61 -6.97
C VAL A 343 11.15 8.24 -6.57
N SER A 344 12.47 8.08 -6.65
CA SER A 344 13.12 6.80 -6.37
C SER A 344 13.37 6.60 -4.87
N LEU A 345 13.70 5.37 -4.47
CA LEU A 345 14.08 5.10 -3.08
C LEU A 345 15.35 5.85 -2.69
N GLU A 346 16.33 5.92 -3.60
CA GLU A 346 17.59 6.63 -3.40
C GLU A 346 17.34 8.13 -3.21
N GLU A 347 16.39 8.69 -3.94
CA GLU A 347 15.98 10.07 -3.72
C GLU A 347 15.41 10.27 -2.32
N LEU A 348 14.47 9.42 -1.89
CA LEU A 348 13.90 9.52 -0.54
C LEU A 348 14.97 9.38 0.54
N VAL A 349 15.86 8.40 0.39
CA VAL A 349 16.97 8.13 1.31
C VAL A 349 17.96 9.30 1.39
N TYR A 350 18.20 10.00 0.28
CA TYR A 350 19.08 11.18 0.27
C TYR A 350 18.37 12.41 0.85
N ARG A 351 17.17 12.72 0.35
CA ARG A 351 16.51 14.01 0.57
C ARG A 351 15.82 14.09 1.93
N LEU A 352 15.12 13.03 2.33
CA LEU A 352 14.25 13.12 3.50
C LEU A 352 14.98 13.33 4.84
N PRO A 353 16.17 12.73 5.10
CA PRO A 353 16.89 12.92 6.35
C PRO A 353 17.56 14.29 6.54
N ILE A 354 17.60 15.12 5.50
CA ILE A 354 18.29 16.41 5.50
C ILE A 354 17.30 17.56 5.48
N ARG A 355 17.75 18.73 5.95
CA ARG A 355 16.91 19.93 5.92
C ARG A 355 16.72 20.43 4.48
N PRO A 356 15.58 21.08 4.16
CA PRO A 356 15.32 21.60 2.82
C PRO A 356 16.43 22.50 2.27
N GLU A 357 17.10 23.28 3.12
CA GLU A 357 18.17 24.19 2.69
C GLU A 357 19.47 23.47 2.29
N SER A 358 19.63 22.23 2.73
CA SER A 358 20.78 21.37 2.41
C SER A 358 20.48 20.38 1.28
N ASP A 359 19.27 20.42 0.73
CA ASP A 359 18.81 19.49 -0.30
C ASP A 359 19.31 19.90 -1.70
N HIS A 360 20.40 19.27 -2.12
CA HIS A 360 21.02 19.48 -3.44
C HIS A 360 20.85 18.28 -4.37
N PHE A 361 19.81 17.48 -4.18
CA PHE A 361 19.61 16.24 -4.95
C PHE A 361 19.54 16.51 -6.45
N ARG A 362 18.87 17.59 -6.85
CA ARG A 362 18.69 17.92 -8.27
C ARG A 362 20.01 18.26 -8.94
N GLU A 363 20.83 19.13 -8.34
CA GLU A 363 22.15 19.47 -8.90
C GLU A 363 23.04 18.23 -8.99
N LEU A 364 23.04 17.41 -7.94
CA LEU A 364 23.82 16.18 -7.88
C LEU A 364 23.38 15.18 -8.96
N TYR A 365 22.08 14.90 -9.07
CA TYR A 365 21.54 13.90 -9.99
C TYR A 365 21.69 14.34 -11.46
N GLU A 366 21.33 15.58 -11.78
CA GLU A 366 21.49 16.12 -13.13
C GLU A 366 22.98 16.24 -13.53
N GLY A 367 23.83 16.69 -12.59
CA GLY A 367 25.27 16.84 -12.82
C GLY A 367 25.94 15.50 -13.12
N ALA A 368 25.69 14.49 -12.28
CA ALA A 368 26.22 13.14 -12.47
C ALA A 368 25.72 12.52 -13.78
N GLY A 369 24.42 12.65 -14.08
CA GLY A 369 23.84 12.14 -15.32
C GLY A 369 24.45 12.78 -16.58
N LYS A 370 24.55 14.12 -16.60
CA LYS A 370 25.17 14.86 -17.72
C LYS A 370 26.63 14.44 -17.92
N GLN A 371 27.39 14.29 -16.85
CA GLN A 371 28.81 13.89 -16.92
C GLN A 371 28.99 12.46 -17.44
N ALA A 372 28.16 11.52 -16.97
CA ALA A 372 28.20 10.14 -17.45
C ALA A 372 27.90 10.03 -18.95
N VAL A 373 26.88 10.75 -19.43
CA VAL A 373 26.52 10.79 -20.86
C VAL A 373 27.63 11.39 -21.71
N ARG A 374 28.24 12.52 -21.28
CA ARG A 374 29.38 13.13 -21.99
C ARG A 374 30.56 12.16 -22.11
N THR A 375 30.91 11.51 -21.01
CA THR A 375 31.99 10.51 -20.97
C THR A 375 31.74 9.37 -21.96
N ALA A 376 30.50 8.86 -22.03
CA ALA A 376 30.12 7.81 -22.98
C ALA A 376 30.18 8.27 -24.44
N ILE A 377 29.77 9.53 -24.72
CA ILE A 377 29.87 10.13 -26.06
C ILE A 377 31.33 10.23 -26.50
N ASP A 378 32.22 10.70 -25.62
CA ASP A 378 33.64 10.87 -25.91
C ASP A 378 34.33 9.53 -26.16
N ALA A 379 34.04 8.52 -25.33
CA ALA A 379 34.53 7.15 -25.52
C ALA A 379 34.11 6.58 -26.88
N ARG A 380 32.83 6.76 -27.26
CA ARG A 380 32.30 6.33 -28.57
C ARG A 380 33.01 7.04 -29.73
N ASN A 381 33.24 8.35 -29.62
CA ASN A 381 33.92 9.13 -30.65
C ASN A 381 35.39 8.74 -30.80
N LYS A 382 36.09 8.48 -29.69
CA LYS A 382 37.46 7.97 -29.70
C LYS A 382 37.56 6.60 -30.38
N ALA A 383 36.64 5.69 -30.07
CA ALA A 383 36.57 4.37 -30.70
C ALA A 383 36.32 4.45 -32.22
N LYS A 384 35.47 5.38 -32.68
CA LYS A 384 35.26 5.64 -34.12
C LYS A 384 36.52 6.16 -34.81
N ARG A 385 37.28 7.06 -34.17
CA ARG A 385 38.53 7.60 -34.72
C ARG A 385 39.62 6.53 -34.82
N ALA A 386 39.73 5.64 -33.83
CA ALA A 386 40.71 4.54 -33.83
C ALA A 386 40.43 3.45 -34.89
N LYS A 387 39.18 3.34 -35.37
CA LYS A 387 38.77 2.40 -36.44
C LYS A 387 38.90 2.96 -37.86
N ARG A 388 39.30 4.23 -38.04
CA ARG A 388 39.61 4.76 -39.37
C ARG A 388 40.97 4.22 -39.82
N PRO A 389 41.12 3.69 -41.05
CA PRO A 389 42.42 3.29 -41.58
C PRO A 389 43.37 4.49 -41.51
N ARG A 390 44.64 4.25 -41.14
CA ARG A 390 45.69 5.24 -41.37
C ARG A 390 45.91 5.29 -42.88
N GLU A 391 45.46 6.36 -43.51
CA GLU A 391 45.88 6.72 -44.88
C GLU A 391 47.39 7.03 -44.90
#